data_AF-W1Y108-F1
#
_entry.id   AF-W1Y108-F1
#
_cell.length_a   1.000
_cell.length_b   1.000
_cell.length_c   1.000
_cell.angle_alpha   90.00
_cell.angle_beta   90.00
_cell.angle_gamma   90.00
#
_symmetry.space_group_name_H-M   'P 1'
#
loop_
_entity.id
_entity.type
_entity.pdbx_description
1 polymer ?
#
loop_
_entity_poly.entity_id
_entity_poly.type
_entity_poly.pdbx_seq_one_letter_code
_entity_poly.pdbx_strand_id
1 'polypeptide(L)' 'GYSLVGCMCQPGFEYEHFELLTQEYLIRQYPQYESIIKRLAISQED' A
#
# COMPACT_ATOMS: atom_id res chain seq x y z
N GLY A 1 -17.33 -5.23 -11.35
CA GLY A 1 -16.54 -5.79 -12.46
C GLY A 1 -15.40 -6.61 -11.89
N TYR A 2 -14.79 -7.49 -12.67
CA TYR A 2 -13.57 -8.21 -12.28
C TYR A 2 -12.41 -7.78 -13.18
N SER A 3 -11.19 -7.98 -12.70
CA SER A 3 -9.96 -7.77 -13.48
C SER A 3 -9.02 -8.94 -13.21
N LEU A 4 -8.42 -9.48 -14.27
CA LEU A 4 -7.36 -10.49 -14.21
C LEU A 4 -6.08 -9.86 -14.74
N VAL A 5 -5.02 -9.93 -13.95
CA VAL A 5 -3.72 -9.35 -14.28
C VAL A 5 -2.60 -10.31 -13.91
N GLY A 6 -1.49 -10.25 -14.64
CA GLY A 6 -0.22 -10.86 -14.28
C GLY A 6 0.79 -9.76 -13.98
N CYS A 7 1.46 -9.84 -12.82
CA CYS A 7 2.48 -8.89 -12.41
C CYS A 7 3.84 -9.60 -12.32
N MET A 8 4.88 -9.01 -12.91
CA MET A 8 6.25 -9.51 -12.88
C MET A 8 7.17 -8.46 -12.25
N CYS A 9 8.10 -8.89 -11.40
CA CYS A 9 9.09 -8.02 -10.76
C CYS A 9 10.51 -8.39 -11.23
N GLN A 10 11.36 -7.37 -11.43
CA GLN A 10 12.80 -7.55 -11.67
C GLN A 10 13.58 -6.50 -10.86
N PRO A 11 14.47 -6.92 -9.92
CA PRO A 11 14.78 -8.28 -9.47
C PRO A 11 13.56 -9.07 -8.97
N GLY A 12 13.71 -10.38 -8.80
CA GLY A 12 12.65 -11.24 -8.30
C GLY A 12 12.03 -10.67 -7.02
N PHE A 13 10.74 -10.89 -6.84
CA PHE A 13 10.08 -10.48 -5.60
C PHE A 13 10.66 -11.26 -4.43
N GLU A 14 11.09 -10.54 -3.39
CA GLU A 14 11.61 -11.09 -2.14
C GLU A 14 10.85 -10.41 -0.99
N TYR A 15 10.47 -11.18 0.03
CA TYR A 15 9.63 -10.67 1.12
C TYR A 15 10.37 -9.64 1.98
N GLU A 16 11.69 -9.79 2.07
CA GLU A 16 12.63 -8.88 2.71
C GLU A 16 12.61 -7.46 2.10
N HIS A 17 12.03 -7.30 0.91
CA HIS A 17 11.88 -6.03 0.20
C HIS A 17 10.43 -5.54 0.15
N PHE A 18 9.49 -6.29 0.75
CA PHE A 18 8.09 -5.93 0.80
C PHE A 18 7.75 -5.28 2.15
N GLU A 19 7.12 -4.11 2.09
CA GLU A 19 6.59 -3.42 3.27
C GLU A 19 5.13 -3.04 3.04
N LEU A 20 4.28 -3.32 4.04
CA LEU A 20 2.90 -2.85 4.06
C LEU A 20 2.80 -1.69 5.06
N LEU A 21 2.56 -0.49 4.55
CA LEU A 21 2.49 0.72 5.36
C LEU A 21 1.06 0.99 5.84
N THR A 22 0.95 1.55 7.04
CA THR A 22 -0.33 1.89 7.67
C THR A 22 -0.81 3.27 7.23
N GLN A 23 -2.12 3.51 7.33
CA GLN A 23 -2.67 4.85 7.11
C GLN A 23 -2.01 5.90 8.00
N GLU A 24 -1.83 5.62 9.29
CA GLU A 24 -1.22 6.53 10.26
C GLU A 24 0.20 6.94 9.84
N TYR A 25 1.02 5.97 9.43
CA TYR A 25 2.37 6.22 8.94
C TYR A 25 2.36 7.12 7.70
N LEU A 26 1.51 6.79 6.72
CA LEU A 26 1.44 7.50 5.45
C LEU A 26 0.86 8.91 5.59
N ILE A 27 -0.19 9.11 6.41
CA ILE A 27 -0.79 10.43 6.64
C ILE A 27 0.18 11.36 7.36
N ARG A 28 0.98 10.83 8.29
CA ARG A 28 2.01 11.63 8.98
C ARG A 28 3.08 12.15 8.02
N GLN A 29 3.47 11.38 7.01
CA GLN A 29 4.46 11.79 6.02
C GLN A 29 3.85 12.62 4.87
N TYR A 30 2.62 12.31 4.49
CA TYR A 30 1.95 12.86 3.32
C TYR A 30 0.51 13.31 3.62
N PRO A 31 0.32 14.29 4.51
CA PRO A 31 -1.01 14.71 4.96
C PRO A 31 -1.89 15.23 3.82
N GLN A 32 -1.30 15.81 2.76
CA GLN A 32 -2.03 16.30 1.59
C GLN A 32 -2.75 15.19 0.79
N TYR A 33 -2.37 13.92 0.99
CA TYR A 33 -2.95 12.77 0.28
C TYR A 33 -3.87 11.92 1.16
N GLU A 34 -4.34 12.45 2.30
CA GLU A 34 -5.17 11.73 3.27
C GLU A 34 -6.34 10.97 2.63
N SER A 35 -7.06 11.60 1.69
CA SER A 35 -8.22 10.97 1.05
C SER A 35 -7.89 9.69 0.28
N ILE A 36 -6.79 9.66 -0.48
CA ILE A 36 -6.40 8.47 -1.24
C ILE A 36 -5.75 7.42 -0.33
N ILE A 37 -5.01 7.85 0.69
CA ILE A 37 -4.40 6.97 1.69
C ILE A 37 -5.50 6.20 2.45
N LYS A 38 -6.54 6.87 2.94
CA LYS A 38 -7.69 6.23 3.61
C LYS A 38 -8.44 5.23 2.73
N ARG A 39 -8.37 5.39 1.40
CA ARG A 39 -9.04 4.50 0.44
C ARG A 39 -8.24 3.23 0.13
N LEU A 40 -6.90 3.29 0.19
CA LEU A 40 -6.03 2.23 -0.33
C LEU A 40 -5.13 1.55 0.71
N ALA A 41 -4.88 2.18 1.86
CA ALA A 41 -4.03 1.63 2.92
C ALA A 41 -4.85 1.06 4.09
N ILE A 42 -4.23 0.19 4.90
CA ILE A 42 -4.88 -0.45 6.04
C ILE A 42 -4.98 0.47 7.26
N SER A 43 -6.13 0.44 7.94
CA SER A 43 -6.31 0.96 9.30
C SER A 43 -5.66 0.00 10.32
N GLN A 44 -5.24 0.53 11.47
CA GLN A 44 -4.63 -0.27 12.55
C GLN A 44 -5.66 -0.93 13.50
N GLU A 45 -6.96 -0.87 13.18
CA GLU A 45 -8.07 -1.31 14.06
C GLU A 45 -8.86 -2.53 13.53
N ASP A 46 -8.30 -3.31 12.61
CA ASP A 46 -8.91 -4.57 12.12
C ASP A 46 -8.23 -5.82 12.70
#